data_AF-A0A3B9JD69-F1
#
_entry.id   AF-A0A3B9JD69-F1
#
_cell.length_a   1.000
_cell.length_b   1.000
_cell.length_c   1.000
_cell.angle_alpha   90.00
_cell.angle_beta   90.00
_cell.angle_gamma   90.00
#
_symmetry.space_group_name_H-M   'P 1'
#
loop_
_entity.id
_entity.type
_entity.pdbx_description
1 polymer ?
#
loop_
_entity_poly.entity_id
_entity_poly.type
_entity_poly.pdbx_seq_one_letter_code
_entity_poly.pdbx_strand_id
1 'polypeptide(L)'
;LVYAPGKDPAIILPELELQKTAGLAYPLKAYPYGENPADWSLAFRTALFELDLYGRTIGVEPRRMRVLELRLVEGGAPGAHVIAAEQELASLRLRKDAEEIAKMRQAVKIAQDALEATLPQIKIGMSEKELAAELTVQLLRHGSEPEMPFAPIVSGGLNSANPHASPSERKLQAGDLLVIDWGAAYDGYISDLTRTFAVGEVDAEYRKIHEIVQQANAAGRAAGKPGVACAEVDKAARTVIEAAGYGVYFTHRTGHGIGMEGHEEPYMRGDNQQLLESGMAYTVEPGIYLPGRNGVRIEDDMVVTENGCESLSDLPREIRVVG
;
A
#
# COMPACT_ATOMS: atom_id res chain seq x y z
N LEU A 1 -15.82 -14.87 4.89
CA LEU A 1 -17.12 -14.18 4.72
C LEU A 1 -17.69 -14.60 3.37
N VAL A 2 -18.98 -14.91 3.30
CA VAL A 2 -19.68 -15.40 2.11
C VAL A 2 -20.96 -14.60 1.96
N TYR A 3 -21.21 -14.13 0.74
CA TYR A 3 -22.40 -13.37 0.38
C TYR A 3 -23.22 -14.15 -0.65
N ALA A 4 -24.54 -14.14 -0.50
CA ALA A 4 -25.46 -14.73 -1.47
C ALA A 4 -26.69 -13.83 -1.67
N PRO A 5 -27.24 -13.74 -2.89
CA PRO A 5 -28.41 -12.91 -3.17
C PRO A 5 -29.61 -13.26 -2.27
N GLY A 6 -30.19 -12.25 -1.61
CA GLY A 6 -31.39 -12.41 -0.77
C GLY A 6 -31.16 -13.18 0.53
N LYS A 7 -29.89 -13.37 0.96
CA LYS A 7 -29.51 -14.02 2.21
C LYS A 7 -28.72 -13.04 3.08
N ASP A 8 -28.81 -13.20 4.40
CA ASP A 8 -27.88 -12.53 5.30
C ASP A 8 -26.44 -13.01 5.01
N PRO A 9 -25.43 -12.12 5.11
CA PRO A 9 -24.03 -12.52 5.03
C PRO A 9 -23.70 -13.63 6.02
N ALA A 10 -22.79 -14.51 5.63
CA ALA A 10 -22.33 -15.63 6.45
C ALA A 10 -20.83 -15.58 6.69
N ILE A 11 -20.38 -15.88 7.91
CA ILE A 11 -18.96 -16.06 8.22
C ILE A 11 -18.70 -17.49 8.68
N ILE A 12 -17.68 -18.12 8.10
CA ILE A 12 -17.17 -19.42 8.53
C ILE A 12 -15.82 -19.12 9.20
N LEU A 13 -15.67 -19.50 10.47
CA LEU A 13 -14.54 -19.07 11.31
C LEU A 13 -14.22 -20.09 12.41
N PRO A 14 -13.01 -20.08 12.99
CA PRO A 14 -12.71 -20.86 14.18
C PRO A 14 -13.64 -20.48 15.34
N GLU A 15 -14.04 -21.46 16.15
CA GLU A 15 -14.95 -21.23 17.29
C GLU A 15 -14.42 -20.19 18.28
N LEU A 16 -13.10 -20.13 18.48
CA LEU A 16 -12.44 -19.12 19.34
C LEU A 16 -12.65 -17.68 18.87
N GLU A 17 -12.97 -17.48 17.58
CA GLU A 17 -13.22 -16.17 16.97
C GLU A 17 -14.70 -15.77 17.00
N LEU A 18 -15.60 -16.66 17.42
CA LEU A 18 -17.04 -16.42 17.38
C LEU A 18 -17.45 -15.15 18.15
N GLN A 19 -16.81 -14.87 19.28
CA GLN A 19 -17.12 -13.69 20.08
C GLN A 19 -16.83 -12.38 19.34
N LYS A 20 -15.90 -12.36 18.37
CA LYS A 20 -15.62 -11.16 17.55
C LYS A 20 -16.78 -10.78 16.63
N THR A 21 -17.72 -11.69 16.40
CA THR A 21 -18.94 -11.40 15.62
C THR A 21 -20.03 -10.72 16.45
N ALA A 22 -19.89 -10.70 17.78
CA ALA A 22 -20.83 -10.00 18.66
C ALA A 22 -20.63 -8.48 18.52
N GLY A 23 -21.73 -7.76 18.25
CA GLY A 23 -21.70 -6.29 18.15
C GLY A 23 -21.44 -5.74 16.74
N LEU A 24 -21.42 -6.58 15.71
CA LEU A 24 -21.43 -6.11 14.32
C LEU A 24 -22.68 -5.29 14.04
N ALA A 25 -22.53 -4.22 13.27
CA ALA A 25 -23.60 -3.29 12.93
C ALA A 25 -24.62 -3.83 11.90
N TYR A 26 -24.41 -5.06 11.41
CA TYR A 26 -25.22 -5.70 10.38
C TYR A 26 -25.48 -7.18 10.73
N PRO A 27 -26.59 -7.76 10.25
CA PRO A 27 -26.88 -9.18 10.46
C PRO A 27 -25.80 -10.04 9.81
N LEU A 28 -25.22 -10.94 10.59
CA LEU A 28 -24.22 -11.90 10.15
C LEU A 28 -24.52 -13.27 10.75
N LYS A 29 -24.60 -14.29 9.91
CA LYS A 29 -24.73 -15.68 10.37
C LYS A 29 -23.36 -16.34 10.51
N ALA A 30 -23.04 -16.78 11.73
CA ALA A 30 -21.76 -17.42 12.02
C ALA A 30 -21.86 -18.95 11.94
N TYR A 31 -20.86 -19.57 11.32
CA TYR A 31 -20.66 -21.02 11.21
C TYR A 31 -19.29 -21.36 11.82
N PRO A 32 -19.23 -21.56 13.15
CA PRO A 32 -17.98 -21.86 13.82
C PRO A 32 -17.50 -23.29 13.50
N TYR A 33 -16.19 -23.49 13.41
CA TYR A 33 -15.57 -24.82 13.38
C TYR A 33 -14.54 -24.97 14.50
N GLY A 34 -14.44 -26.17 15.05
CA GLY A 34 -13.51 -26.50 16.14
C GLY A 34 -12.08 -26.75 15.68
N GLU A 35 -11.20 -27.14 16.60
CA GLU A 35 -9.78 -27.34 16.33
C GLU A 35 -9.47 -28.54 15.41
N ASN A 36 -10.37 -29.52 15.33
CA ASN A 36 -10.18 -30.73 14.54
C ASN A 36 -10.41 -30.48 13.03
N PRO A 37 -9.36 -30.57 12.17
CA PRO A 37 -9.49 -30.30 10.74
C PRO A 37 -10.45 -31.24 10.00
N ALA A 38 -10.71 -32.44 10.52
CA ALA A 38 -11.67 -33.37 9.94
C ALA A 38 -13.10 -32.79 9.89
N ASP A 39 -13.42 -31.89 10.81
CA ASP A 39 -14.77 -31.34 10.98
C ASP A 39 -14.97 -30.01 10.23
N TRP A 40 -13.91 -29.38 9.73
CA TRP A 40 -14.00 -28.08 9.05
C TRP A 40 -14.90 -28.13 7.80
N SER A 41 -14.83 -29.24 7.06
CA SER A 41 -15.66 -29.43 5.86
C SER A 41 -17.16 -29.39 6.16
N LEU A 42 -17.58 -29.80 7.37
CA LEU A 42 -18.98 -29.77 7.79
C LEU A 42 -19.47 -28.33 7.96
N ALA A 43 -18.66 -27.44 8.54
CA ALA A 43 -19.02 -26.03 8.71
C ALA A 43 -19.19 -25.34 7.35
N PHE A 44 -18.26 -25.56 6.42
CA PHE A 44 -18.36 -25.04 5.06
C PHE A 44 -19.58 -25.60 4.32
N ARG A 45 -19.81 -26.91 4.39
CA ARG A 45 -20.97 -27.55 3.76
C ARG A 45 -22.30 -26.98 4.27
N THR A 46 -22.40 -26.83 5.59
CA THR A 46 -23.61 -26.29 6.24
C THR A 46 -23.86 -24.85 5.80
N ALA A 47 -22.84 -24.00 5.84
CA ALA A 47 -22.94 -22.60 5.43
C ALA A 47 -23.35 -22.46 3.96
N LEU A 48 -22.64 -23.14 3.06
CA LEU A 48 -22.85 -23.02 1.61
C LEU A 48 -24.19 -23.64 1.17
N PHE A 49 -24.68 -24.66 1.88
CA PHE A 49 -26.02 -25.22 1.66
C PHE A 49 -27.12 -24.21 2.02
N GLU A 50 -27.06 -23.60 3.21
CA GLU A 50 -28.10 -22.66 3.66
C GLU A 50 -28.15 -21.35 2.85
N LEU A 51 -27.01 -21.00 2.23
CA LEU A 51 -26.87 -19.89 1.29
C LEU A 51 -27.33 -20.23 -0.14
N ASP A 52 -27.78 -21.45 -0.42
CA ASP A 52 -28.21 -21.91 -1.77
C ASP A 52 -27.09 -21.83 -2.83
N LEU A 53 -25.85 -22.12 -2.45
CA LEU A 53 -24.67 -21.98 -3.33
C LEU A 53 -24.28 -23.27 -4.08
N TYR A 54 -25.01 -24.37 -3.89
CA TYR A 54 -24.76 -25.63 -4.60
C TYR A 54 -25.09 -25.47 -6.09
N GLY A 55 -24.21 -25.97 -6.97
CA GLY A 55 -24.40 -25.83 -8.42
C GLY A 55 -24.28 -24.40 -8.96
N ARG A 56 -23.97 -23.41 -8.11
CA ARG A 56 -23.90 -21.99 -8.48
C ARG A 56 -22.50 -21.59 -8.89
N THR A 57 -22.39 -20.43 -9.54
CA THR A 57 -21.11 -19.75 -9.70
C THR A 57 -20.74 -19.02 -8.40
N ILE A 58 -19.54 -19.26 -7.89
CA ILE A 58 -19.02 -18.61 -6.67
C ILE A 58 -17.79 -17.79 -7.07
N GLY A 59 -17.88 -16.47 -6.92
CA GLY A 59 -16.73 -15.58 -7.09
C GLY A 59 -15.83 -15.61 -5.85
N VAL A 60 -14.52 -15.71 -6.04
CA VAL A 60 -13.52 -15.66 -4.97
C VAL A 60 -12.47 -14.59 -5.25
N GLU A 61 -11.83 -14.08 -4.20
CA GLU A 61 -10.68 -13.17 -4.33
C GLU A 61 -9.37 -13.98 -4.34
N PRO A 62 -8.78 -14.28 -5.51
CA PRO A 62 -7.61 -15.15 -5.59
C PRO A 62 -6.36 -14.56 -4.95
N ARG A 63 -6.29 -13.23 -4.80
CA ARG A 63 -5.16 -12.53 -4.15
C ARG A 63 -5.12 -12.74 -2.63
N ARG A 64 -6.24 -13.12 -2.01
CA ARG A 64 -6.38 -13.27 -0.55
C ARG A 64 -6.74 -14.69 -0.13
N MET A 65 -7.53 -15.40 -0.94
CA MET A 65 -7.97 -16.75 -0.61
C MET A 65 -6.83 -17.76 -0.75
N ARG A 66 -6.56 -18.54 0.30
CA ARG A 66 -5.57 -19.61 0.22
C ARG A 66 -6.19 -20.86 -0.40
N VAL A 67 -5.32 -21.75 -0.88
CA VAL A 67 -5.72 -23.05 -1.46
C VAL A 67 -6.54 -23.90 -0.47
N LEU A 68 -6.31 -23.75 0.83
CA LEU A 68 -7.09 -24.44 1.86
C LEU A 68 -8.57 -24.05 1.81
N GLU A 69 -8.87 -22.75 1.90
CA GLU A 69 -10.25 -22.26 1.86
C GLU A 69 -10.92 -22.58 0.52
N LEU A 70 -10.19 -22.47 -0.59
CA LEU A 70 -10.69 -22.85 -1.91
C LEU A 70 -11.18 -24.30 -1.93
N ARG A 71 -10.37 -25.25 -1.44
CA ARG A 71 -10.76 -26.67 -1.38
C ARG A 71 -11.95 -26.92 -0.47
N LEU A 72 -12.05 -26.19 0.63
CA LEU A 72 -13.20 -26.28 1.55
C LEU A 72 -14.48 -25.72 0.91
N VAL A 73 -14.38 -24.67 0.10
CA VAL A 73 -15.50 -24.15 -0.70
C VAL A 73 -15.91 -25.14 -1.78
N GLU A 74 -14.98 -25.66 -2.57
CA GLU A 74 -15.27 -26.64 -3.63
C GLU A 74 -15.89 -27.94 -3.09
N GLY A 75 -15.39 -28.45 -1.96
CA GLY A 75 -15.94 -29.62 -1.28
C GLY A 75 -17.23 -29.34 -0.48
N GLY A 76 -17.44 -28.08 -0.10
CA GLY A 76 -18.59 -27.60 0.67
C GLY A 76 -19.80 -27.23 -0.19
N ALA A 77 -19.60 -26.86 -1.46
CA ALA A 77 -20.65 -26.56 -2.43
C ALA A 77 -20.53 -27.47 -3.68
N PRO A 78 -21.01 -28.72 -3.61
CA PRO A 78 -20.95 -29.63 -4.75
C PRO A 78 -21.58 -29.05 -6.01
N GLY A 79 -20.88 -29.22 -7.14
CA GLY A 79 -21.31 -28.71 -8.44
C GLY A 79 -21.12 -27.20 -8.63
N ALA A 80 -20.60 -26.46 -7.64
CA ALA A 80 -20.32 -25.05 -7.81
C ALA A 80 -19.19 -24.81 -8.83
N HIS A 81 -19.30 -23.70 -9.54
CA HIS A 81 -18.29 -23.19 -10.47
C HIS A 81 -17.55 -22.02 -9.83
N VAL A 82 -16.38 -22.29 -9.27
CA VAL A 82 -15.56 -21.25 -8.63
C VAL A 82 -14.85 -20.43 -9.70
N ILE A 83 -15.02 -19.11 -9.68
CA ILE A 83 -14.39 -18.17 -10.61
C ILE A 83 -13.65 -17.08 -9.84
N ALA A 84 -12.68 -16.47 -10.51
CA ALA A 84 -11.99 -15.29 -10.03
C ALA A 84 -12.97 -14.08 -10.09
N ALA A 85 -13.06 -13.32 -9.01
CA ALA A 85 -13.93 -12.15 -8.90
C ALA A 85 -13.19 -10.91 -8.35
N GLU A 86 -11.86 -10.83 -8.57
CA GLU A 86 -11.06 -9.72 -8.07
C GLU A 86 -11.48 -8.36 -8.65
N GLN A 87 -11.97 -8.31 -9.88
CA GLN A 87 -12.34 -7.03 -10.52
C GLN A 87 -13.61 -6.46 -9.91
N GLU A 88 -14.61 -7.31 -9.70
CA GLU A 88 -15.88 -6.95 -9.07
C GLU A 88 -15.64 -6.50 -7.62
N LEU A 89 -14.84 -7.25 -6.86
CA LEU A 89 -14.51 -6.90 -5.47
C LEU A 89 -13.64 -5.64 -5.38
N ALA A 90 -12.65 -5.49 -6.25
CA ALA A 90 -11.84 -4.28 -6.30
C ALA A 90 -12.69 -3.04 -6.64
N SER A 91 -13.70 -3.16 -7.50
CA SER A 91 -14.58 -2.05 -7.88
C SER A 91 -15.37 -1.45 -6.71
N LEU A 92 -15.60 -2.23 -5.64
CA LEU A 92 -16.26 -1.78 -4.42
C LEU A 92 -15.34 -0.92 -3.54
N ARG A 93 -14.02 -1.14 -3.60
CA ARG A 93 -13.00 -0.43 -2.82
C ARG A 93 -12.29 0.68 -3.61
N LEU A 94 -12.51 0.70 -4.92
CA LEU A 94 -11.82 1.58 -5.85
C LEU A 94 -12.09 3.05 -5.56
N ARG A 95 -13.33 3.40 -5.19
CA ARG A 95 -13.75 4.76 -4.83
C ARG A 95 -14.01 4.82 -3.34
N LYS A 96 -13.16 5.53 -2.63
CA LYS A 96 -13.27 5.75 -1.19
C LYS A 96 -14.35 6.79 -0.92
N ASP A 97 -15.15 6.54 0.09
CA ASP A 97 -16.05 7.54 0.66
C ASP A 97 -15.29 8.53 1.58
N ALA A 98 -16.03 9.50 2.13
CA ALA A 98 -15.44 10.53 2.98
C ALA A 98 -14.88 10.00 4.31
N GLU A 99 -15.47 8.93 4.87
CA GLU A 99 -15.00 8.31 6.11
C GLU A 99 -13.71 7.53 5.86
N GLU A 100 -13.66 6.78 4.76
CA GLU A 100 -12.47 6.03 4.32
C GLU A 100 -11.30 6.98 4.04
N ILE A 101 -11.53 8.09 3.32
CA ILE A 101 -10.51 9.13 3.08
C ILE A 101 -10.06 9.77 4.41
N ALA A 102 -10.96 9.99 5.37
CA ALA A 102 -10.59 10.56 6.67
C ALA A 102 -9.66 9.60 7.45
N LYS A 103 -9.89 8.29 7.38
CA LYS A 103 -9.02 7.27 7.99
C LYS A 103 -7.64 7.25 7.31
N MET A 104 -7.59 7.34 5.98
CA MET A 104 -6.33 7.45 5.24
C MET A 104 -5.54 8.71 5.63
N ARG A 105 -6.21 9.86 5.78
CA ARG A 105 -5.54 11.09 6.26
C ARG A 105 -4.98 10.93 7.67
N GLN A 106 -5.69 10.22 8.53
CA GLN A 106 -5.21 9.94 9.88
C GLN A 106 -3.99 9.00 9.84
N ALA A 107 -4.00 7.97 8.99
CA ALA A 107 -2.84 7.10 8.76
C ALA A 107 -1.64 7.92 8.26
N VAL A 108 -1.82 8.78 7.24
CA VAL A 108 -0.77 9.68 6.76
C VAL A 108 -0.25 10.56 7.89
N LYS A 109 -1.12 11.19 8.68
CA LYS A 109 -0.69 12.04 9.80
C LYS A 109 0.20 11.28 10.79
N ILE A 110 -0.20 10.06 11.16
CA ILE A 110 0.59 9.19 12.06
C ILE A 110 1.96 8.90 11.44
N ALA A 111 2.00 8.57 10.15
CA ALA A 111 3.25 8.31 9.43
C ALA A 111 4.18 9.54 9.41
N GLN A 112 3.63 10.74 9.18
CA GLN A 112 4.41 11.98 9.18
C GLN A 112 4.96 12.32 10.57
N ASP A 113 4.12 12.25 11.61
CA ASP A 113 4.52 12.52 12.99
C ASP A 113 5.63 11.55 13.44
N ALA A 114 5.49 10.27 13.09
CA ALA A 114 6.48 9.24 13.39
C ALA A 114 7.83 9.52 12.73
N LEU A 115 7.84 9.89 11.44
CA LEU A 115 9.07 10.26 10.75
C LEU A 115 9.75 11.45 11.44
N GLU A 116 9.03 12.54 11.71
CA GLU A 116 9.60 13.74 12.35
C GLU A 116 10.17 13.43 13.75
N ALA A 117 9.60 12.47 14.48
CA ALA A 117 10.16 11.99 15.75
C ALA A 117 11.40 11.10 15.56
N THR A 118 11.54 10.43 14.41
CA THR A 118 12.70 9.59 14.07
C THR A 118 13.88 10.42 13.54
N LEU A 119 13.65 11.46 12.74
CA LEU A 119 14.73 12.20 12.05
C LEU A 119 15.84 12.73 12.98
N PRO A 120 15.55 13.32 14.16
CA PRO A 120 16.58 13.79 15.10
C PRO A 120 17.47 12.69 15.68
N GLN A 121 17.08 11.43 15.52
CA GLN A 121 17.79 10.27 16.06
C GLN A 121 18.79 9.68 15.06
N ILE A 122 18.70 10.06 13.78
CA ILE A 122 19.60 9.61 12.73
C ILE A 122 21.00 10.12 13.02
N LYS A 123 21.97 9.20 12.99
CA LYS A 123 23.40 9.50 13.19
C LYS A 123 24.23 8.74 12.16
N ILE A 124 25.30 9.37 11.69
CA ILE A 124 26.36 8.65 10.96
C ILE A 124 26.87 7.50 11.84
N GLY A 125 26.98 6.31 11.26
CA GLY A 125 27.33 5.08 11.97
C GLY A 125 26.16 4.31 12.59
N MET A 126 24.92 4.81 12.50
CA MET A 126 23.72 4.00 12.77
C MET A 126 23.50 3.02 11.61
N SER A 127 23.03 1.79 11.86
CA SER A 127 22.66 0.86 10.78
C SER A 127 21.26 1.17 10.26
N GLU A 128 21.01 0.76 9.02
CA GLU A 128 19.68 0.80 8.41
C GLU A 128 18.65 0.08 9.28
N LYS A 129 18.99 -1.09 9.83
CA LYS A 129 18.11 -1.84 10.77
C LYS A 129 17.85 -1.11 12.08
N GLU A 130 18.87 -0.52 12.70
CA GLU A 130 18.69 0.27 13.92
C GLU A 130 17.68 1.40 13.66
N LEU A 131 17.80 2.07 12.51
CA LEU A 131 16.91 3.16 12.14
C LEU A 131 15.50 2.67 11.79
N ALA A 132 15.35 1.57 11.06
CA ALA A 132 14.06 0.97 10.75
C ALA A 132 13.31 0.51 12.03
N ALA A 133 14.06 -0.03 13.00
CA ALA A 133 13.50 -0.42 14.30
C ALA A 133 13.00 0.81 15.07
N GLU A 134 13.78 1.89 15.12
CA GLU A 134 13.34 3.14 15.76
C GLU A 134 12.11 3.73 15.07
N LEU A 135 12.07 3.75 13.73
CA LEU A 135 10.90 4.22 12.97
C LEU A 135 9.65 3.38 13.28
N THR A 136 9.79 2.06 13.37
CA THR A 136 8.70 1.15 13.75
C THR A 136 8.17 1.48 15.15
N VAL A 137 9.06 1.72 16.11
CA VAL A 137 8.67 2.13 17.47
C VAL A 137 7.93 3.47 17.44
N GLN A 138 8.39 4.43 16.63
CA GLN A 138 7.72 5.72 16.50
C GLN A 138 6.34 5.59 15.85
N LEU A 139 6.17 4.74 14.85
CA LEU A 139 4.86 4.48 14.23
C LEU A 139 3.85 3.98 15.27
N LEU A 140 4.25 2.99 16.08
CA LEU A 140 3.40 2.46 17.16
C LEU A 140 3.13 3.51 18.25
N ARG A 141 4.13 4.31 18.63
CA ARG A 141 3.98 5.38 19.62
C ARG A 141 3.00 6.47 19.18
N HIS A 142 2.94 6.75 17.88
CA HIS A 142 2.04 7.76 17.31
C HIS A 142 0.66 7.22 16.96
N GLY A 143 0.39 5.94 17.25
CA GLY A 143 -0.95 5.36 17.14
C GLY A 143 -1.21 4.56 15.87
N SER A 144 -0.16 4.14 15.14
CA SER A 144 -0.32 3.14 14.09
C SER A 144 -0.81 1.82 14.70
N GLU A 145 -1.66 1.12 13.98
CA GLU A 145 -2.03 -0.25 14.31
C GLU A 145 -0.79 -1.16 14.31
N PRO A 146 -0.77 -2.23 15.13
CA PRO A 146 0.36 -3.16 15.18
C PRO A 146 0.63 -3.89 13.87
N GLU A 147 -0.42 -4.12 13.08
CA GLU A 147 -0.30 -4.66 11.73
C GLU A 147 0.07 -3.51 10.78
N MET A 148 1.37 -3.39 10.53
CA MET A 148 1.92 -2.37 9.62
C MET A 148 1.57 -2.70 8.16
N PRO A 149 1.35 -1.69 7.29
CA PRO A 149 1.04 -1.94 5.87
C PRO A 149 2.14 -2.73 5.16
N PHE A 150 3.39 -2.45 5.53
CA PHE A 150 4.59 -3.15 5.10
C PHE A 150 5.73 -2.88 6.10
N ALA A 151 6.80 -3.67 6.04
CA ALA A 151 7.99 -3.41 6.85
C ALA A 151 8.74 -2.18 6.30
N PRO A 152 9.05 -1.17 7.13
CA PRO A 152 9.71 0.04 6.64
C PRO A 152 11.01 -0.25 5.89
N ILE A 153 11.17 0.38 4.74
CA ILE A 153 12.41 0.35 3.96
C ILE A 153 13.27 1.52 4.41
N VAL A 154 14.47 1.22 4.85
CA VAL A 154 15.50 2.18 5.22
C VAL A 154 16.76 1.74 4.50
N SER A 155 17.21 2.54 3.54
CA SER A 155 18.33 2.16 2.68
C SER A 155 19.23 3.35 2.39
N GLY A 156 20.51 3.22 2.72
CA GLY A 156 21.51 4.26 2.54
C GLY A 156 22.54 3.89 1.47
N GLY A 157 23.05 4.88 0.74
CA GLY A 157 24.18 4.68 -0.15
C GLY A 157 23.86 3.69 -1.28
N LEU A 158 24.72 2.68 -1.45
CA LEU A 158 24.55 1.61 -2.44
C LEU A 158 23.19 0.90 -2.38
N ASN A 159 22.61 0.80 -1.17
CA ASN A 159 21.34 0.12 -0.97
C ASN A 159 20.15 0.95 -1.45
N SER A 160 20.26 2.29 -1.47
CA SER A 160 19.16 3.15 -1.92
C SER A 160 18.92 3.05 -3.44
N ALA A 161 19.86 2.50 -4.19
CA ALA A 161 19.68 2.14 -5.61
C ALA A 161 18.90 0.83 -5.83
N ASN A 162 18.45 0.14 -4.78
CA ASN A 162 17.53 -0.98 -4.88
C ASN A 162 16.14 -0.53 -4.38
N PRO A 163 15.12 -0.43 -5.26
CA PRO A 163 13.81 0.11 -4.89
C PRO A 163 13.11 -0.65 -3.76
N HIS A 164 13.43 -1.95 -3.60
CA HIS A 164 12.85 -2.83 -2.58
C HIS A 164 13.93 -3.38 -1.63
N ALA A 165 14.95 -2.58 -1.31
CA ALA A 165 15.96 -2.95 -0.34
C ALA A 165 15.33 -3.26 1.02
N SER A 166 15.74 -4.36 1.65
CA SER A 166 15.45 -4.58 3.07
C SER A 166 16.52 -3.90 3.92
N PRO A 167 16.18 -3.24 5.04
CA PRO A 167 17.16 -2.67 5.96
C PRO A 167 18.22 -3.70 6.35
N SER A 168 19.50 -3.33 6.21
CA SER A 168 20.64 -4.21 6.49
C SER A 168 21.47 -3.75 7.70
N GLU A 169 22.57 -4.45 7.98
CA GLU A 169 23.56 -4.01 8.98
C GLU A 169 24.46 -2.88 8.45
N ARG A 170 24.29 -2.47 7.18
CA ARG A 170 25.06 -1.37 6.59
C ARG A 170 24.88 -0.12 7.44
N LYS A 171 26.02 0.49 7.79
CA LYS A 171 26.10 1.70 8.59
C LYS A 171 25.98 2.91 7.68
N LEU A 172 25.18 3.90 8.07
CA LEU A 172 25.03 5.17 7.36
C LEU A 172 26.34 5.95 7.38
N GLN A 173 26.70 6.57 6.25
CA GLN A 173 27.94 7.31 6.06
C GLN A 173 27.66 8.67 5.42
N ALA A 174 28.52 9.65 5.68
CA ALA A 174 28.47 10.91 4.95
C ALA A 174 28.61 10.65 3.44
N GLY A 175 27.77 11.31 2.64
CA GLY A 175 27.71 11.10 1.18
C GLY A 175 26.62 10.11 0.73
N ASP A 176 25.93 9.46 1.67
CA ASP A 176 24.77 8.62 1.35
C ASP A 176 23.54 9.48 1.03
N LEU A 177 22.78 9.05 0.02
CA LEU A 177 21.34 9.29 0.00
C LEU A 177 20.68 8.18 0.81
N LEU A 178 19.80 8.60 1.73
CA LEU A 178 19.01 7.74 2.60
C LEU A 178 17.55 7.77 2.15
N VAL A 179 17.10 6.69 1.52
CA VAL A 179 15.68 6.49 1.19
C VAL A 179 15.01 5.84 2.40
N ILE A 180 13.99 6.51 2.91
CA ILE A 180 13.07 5.97 3.92
C ILE A 180 11.70 5.88 3.27
N ASP A 181 11.15 4.68 3.23
CA ASP A 181 9.82 4.36 2.72
C ASP A 181 9.06 3.64 3.84
N TRP A 182 7.92 4.20 4.22
CA TRP A 182 7.17 3.81 5.41
C TRP A 182 5.69 4.19 5.29
N GLY A 183 4.87 3.49 6.07
CA GLY A 183 3.46 3.76 6.18
C GLY A 183 2.95 3.44 7.58
N ALA A 184 1.84 4.07 7.96
CA ALA A 184 1.07 3.72 9.14
C ALA A 184 -0.28 3.09 8.75
N ALA A 185 -0.87 2.35 9.68
CA ALA A 185 -2.23 1.81 9.58
C ALA A 185 -3.13 2.44 10.64
N TYR A 186 -4.38 2.75 10.29
CA TYR A 186 -5.39 3.32 11.17
C TYR A 186 -6.80 2.88 10.76
N ASP A 187 -7.49 2.16 11.63
CA ASP A 187 -8.85 1.64 11.44
C ASP A 187 -9.02 0.89 10.12
N GLY A 188 -8.06 0.01 9.82
CA GLY A 188 -8.03 -0.82 8.60
C GLY A 188 -7.62 -0.09 7.31
N TYR A 189 -7.29 1.21 7.38
CA TYR A 189 -6.77 1.99 6.26
C TYR A 189 -5.29 2.31 6.45
N ILE A 190 -4.57 2.46 5.35
CA ILE A 190 -3.12 2.62 5.40
C ILE A 190 -2.65 3.89 4.67
N SER A 191 -1.39 4.22 4.90
CA SER A 191 -0.63 5.25 4.17
C SER A 191 0.64 4.63 3.58
N ASP A 192 1.21 5.29 2.58
CA ASP A 192 2.47 4.90 1.94
C ASP A 192 3.25 6.14 1.52
N LEU A 193 4.41 6.37 2.15
CA LEU A 193 5.20 7.57 1.98
C LEU A 193 6.68 7.23 1.85
N THR A 194 7.33 7.88 0.90
CA THR A 194 8.78 7.82 0.71
C THR A 194 9.37 9.23 0.72
N ARG A 195 10.47 9.40 1.46
CA ARG A 195 11.33 10.59 1.42
C ARG A 195 12.79 10.18 1.34
N THR A 196 13.56 10.99 0.63
CA THR A 196 15.01 10.81 0.52
C THR A 196 15.75 11.94 1.23
N PHE A 197 16.73 11.59 2.04
CA PHE A 197 17.54 12.51 2.83
C PHE A 197 19.01 12.46 2.39
N ALA A 198 19.74 13.55 2.57
CA ALA A 198 21.19 13.58 2.47
C ALA A 198 21.81 13.26 3.84
N VAL A 199 22.68 12.26 3.92
CA VAL A 199 23.46 11.99 5.13
C VAL A 199 24.74 12.81 5.05
N GLY A 200 24.84 13.86 5.87
CA GLY A 200 25.90 14.86 5.75
C GLY A 200 25.94 15.54 4.36
N GLU A 201 27.15 15.86 3.89
CA GLU A 201 27.33 16.41 2.55
C GLU A 201 27.31 15.32 1.48
N VAL A 202 26.57 15.56 0.40
CA VAL A 202 26.41 14.64 -0.73
C VAL A 202 26.85 15.30 -2.03
N ASP A 203 27.32 14.47 -2.98
CA ASP A 203 27.78 14.92 -4.29
C ASP A 203 26.69 15.71 -5.06
N ALA A 204 27.14 16.66 -5.88
CA ALA A 204 26.24 17.49 -6.70
C ALA A 204 25.33 16.66 -7.63
N GLU A 205 25.79 15.51 -8.11
CA GLU A 205 24.97 14.60 -8.92
C GLU A 205 23.80 14.02 -8.12
N TYR A 206 24.00 13.71 -6.83
CA TYR A 206 22.95 13.17 -5.96
C TYR A 206 21.88 14.21 -5.62
N ARG A 207 22.30 15.47 -5.42
CA ARG A 207 21.35 16.60 -5.33
C ARG A 207 20.58 16.78 -6.63
N LYS A 208 21.25 16.68 -7.79
CA LYS A 208 20.63 16.80 -9.11
C LYS A 208 19.57 15.71 -9.36
N ILE A 209 19.88 14.43 -9.13
CA ILE A 209 18.87 13.37 -9.34
C ILE A 209 17.71 13.50 -8.35
N HIS A 210 17.96 13.99 -7.13
CA HIS A 210 16.89 14.30 -6.19
C HIS A 210 15.95 15.38 -6.70
N GLU A 211 16.49 16.51 -7.19
CA GLU A 211 15.69 17.58 -7.78
C GLU A 211 14.87 17.11 -9.00
N ILE A 212 15.45 16.24 -9.84
CA ILE A 212 14.72 15.64 -10.97
C ILE A 212 13.54 14.78 -10.47
N VAL A 213 13.76 13.93 -9.46
CA VAL A 213 12.68 13.11 -8.88
C VAL A 213 11.62 13.97 -8.21
N GLN A 214 12.01 15.04 -7.52
CA GLN A 214 11.08 16.01 -6.93
C GLN A 214 10.19 16.66 -8.01
N GLN A 215 10.77 17.07 -9.14
CA GLN A 215 10.03 17.61 -10.29
C GLN A 215 9.11 16.56 -10.93
N ALA A 216 9.57 15.32 -11.07
CA ALA A 216 8.78 14.22 -11.61
C ALA A 216 7.57 13.89 -10.72
N ASN A 217 7.77 13.82 -9.40
CA ASN A 217 6.71 13.61 -8.43
C ASN A 217 5.70 14.78 -8.47
N ALA A 218 6.15 16.03 -8.55
CA ALA A 218 5.28 17.18 -8.73
C ALA A 218 4.45 17.11 -10.03
N ALA A 219 5.06 16.70 -11.14
CA ALA A 219 4.36 16.52 -12.42
C ALA A 219 3.30 15.40 -12.36
N GLY A 220 3.63 14.27 -11.75
CA GLY A 220 2.70 13.16 -11.52
C GLY A 220 1.50 13.59 -10.66
N ARG A 221 1.73 14.27 -9.53
CA ARG A 221 0.66 14.78 -8.67
C ARG A 221 -0.27 15.76 -9.41
N ALA A 222 0.30 16.65 -10.22
CA ALA A 222 -0.46 17.66 -10.96
C ALA A 222 -1.28 17.08 -12.13
N ALA A 223 -0.92 15.89 -12.64
CA ALA A 223 -1.61 15.25 -13.75
C ALA A 223 -2.95 14.61 -13.34
N GLY A 224 -3.07 14.17 -12.08
CA GLY A 224 -4.25 13.49 -11.57
C GLY A 224 -5.48 14.41 -11.51
N LYS A 225 -6.59 13.95 -12.09
CA LYS A 225 -7.94 14.55 -11.96
C LYS A 225 -8.99 13.62 -12.59
N PRO A 226 -10.29 13.83 -12.33
CA PRO A 226 -11.33 13.03 -12.98
C PRO A 226 -11.22 13.01 -14.50
N GLY A 227 -11.42 11.84 -15.10
CA GLY A 227 -11.39 11.60 -16.54
C GLY A 227 -10.00 11.51 -17.16
N VAL A 228 -8.91 11.66 -16.39
CA VAL A 228 -7.55 11.40 -16.86
C VAL A 228 -7.24 9.91 -16.75
N ALA A 229 -6.61 9.33 -17.78
CA ALA A 229 -6.16 7.95 -17.74
C ALA A 229 -4.98 7.77 -16.77
N CYS A 230 -4.91 6.64 -16.07
CA CYS A 230 -3.80 6.30 -15.17
C CYS A 230 -2.43 6.38 -15.86
N ALA A 231 -2.36 6.01 -17.15
CA ALA A 231 -1.17 6.12 -17.98
C ALA A 231 -0.65 7.56 -18.14
N GLU A 232 -1.51 8.58 -18.11
CA GLU A 232 -1.08 9.97 -18.25
C GLU A 232 -0.42 10.50 -16.95
N VAL A 233 -0.79 9.97 -15.77
CA VAL A 233 -0.06 10.23 -14.52
C VAL A 233 1.36 9.66 -14.59
N ASP A 234 1.49 8.41 -15.06
CA ASP A 234 2.82 7.78 -15.24
C ASP A 234 3.68 8.56 -16.23
N LYS A 235 3.11 8.89 -17.39
CA LYS A 235 3.77 9.63 -18.45
C LYS A 235 4.22 11.02 -17.97
N ALA A 236 3.43 11.72 -17.16
CA ALA A 236 3.79 13.03 -16.63
C ALA A 236 5.07 12.98 -15.78
N ALA A 237 5.18 12.00 -14.87
CA ALA A 237 6.38 11.81 -14.06
C ALA A 237 7.56 11.28 -14.91
N ARG A 238 7.31 10.26 -15.73
CA ARG A 238 8.32 9.59 -16.55
C ARG A 238 8.98 10.53 -17.55
N THR A 239 8.20 11.41 -18.19
CA THR A 239 8.72 12.39 -19.16
C THR A 239 9.77 13.31 -18.54
N VAL A 240 9.61 13.72 -17.27
CA VAL A 240 10.59 14.56 -16.57
C VAL A 240 11.93 13.84 -16.41
N ILE A 241 11.89 12.58 -15.96
CA ILE A 241 13.10 11.76 -15.75
C ILE A 241 13.78 11.42 -17.09
N GLU A 242 13.01 11.08 -18.12
CA GLU A 242 13.52 10.78 -19.46
C GLU A 242 14.18 12.00 -20.11
N ALA A 243 13.54 13.17 -20.04
CA ALA A 243 14.10 14.42 -20.58
C ALA A 243 15.40 14.83 -19.87
N ALA A 244 15.58 14.46 -18.61
CA ALA A 244 16.82 14.67 -17.86
C ALA A 244 17.92 13.64 -18.17
N GLY A 245 17.64 12.63 -19.01
CA GLY A 245 18.60 11.59 -19.42
C GLY A 245 18.67 10.38 -18.48
N TYR A 246 17.75 10.25 -17.52
CA TYR A 246 17.76 9.17 -16.51
C TYR A 246 16.67 8.12 -16.72
N GLY A 247 15.98 8.12 -17.86
CA GLY A 247 14.84 7.22 -18.14
C GLY A 247 15.13 5.73 -17.90
N VAL A 248 16.33 5.26 -18.26
CA VAL A 248 16.77 3.86 -18.04
C VAL A 248 16.86 3.46 -16.56
N TYR A 249 16.88 4.43 -15.65
CA TYR A 249 16.97 4.25 -14.20
C TYR A 249 15.61 4.38 -13.50
N PHE A 250 14.52 4.65 -14.23
CA PHE A 250 13.15 4.62 -13.71
C PHE A 250 12.42 3.37 -14.19
N THR A 251 12.59 2.28 -13.44
CA THR A 251 12.32 0.90 -13.88
C THR A 251 10.97 0.33 -13.45
N HIS A 252 10.16 1.11 -12.74
CA HIS A 252 8.84 0.69 -12.25
C HIS A 252 7.74 1.67 -12.66
N ARG A 253 6.50 1.33 -12.32
CA ARG A 253 5.31 2.20 -12.47
C ARG A 253 5.44 3.44 -11.59
N THR A 254 4.75 4.52 -11.92
CA THR A 254 4.75 5.75 -11.10
C THR A 254 3.96 5.61 -9.80
N GLY A 255 3.09 4.62 -9.68
CA GLY A 255 2.40 4.35 -8.41
C GLY A 255 1.29 3.31 -8.53
N HIS A 256 0.60 3.10 -7.42
CA HIS A 256 -0.44 2.07 -7.25
C HIS A 256 -1.61 2.58 -6.43
N GLY A 257 -2.75 1.89 -6.49
CA GLY A 257 -3.88 2.20 -5.65
C GLY A 257 -3.58 1.87 -4.20
N ILE A 258 -4.14 2.66 -3.30
CA ILE A 258 -4.00 2.51 -1.86
C ILE A 258 -5.35 2.70 -1.17
N GLY A 259 -5.53 2.02 -0.04
CA GLY A 259 -6.76 2.06 0.75
C GLY A 259 -6.61 1.18 1.98
N MET A 260 -7.26 0.01 1.94
CA MET A 260 -7.06 -1.02 2.97
C MET A 260 -5.85 -1.92 2.67
N GLU A 261 -5.32 -1.85 1.45
CA GLU A 261 -4.12 -2.57 1.01
C GLU A 261 -3.07 -1.61 0.47
N GLY A 262 -1.79 -1.97 0.66
CA GLY A 262 -0.64 -1.30 0.02
C GLY A 262 -0.72 -1.30 -1.48
N HIS A 263 -1.27 -2.37 -2.07
CA HIS A 263 -1.30 -2.53 -3.52
C HIS A 263 -2.69 -2.95 -3.98
N GLU A 264 -3.55 -1.97 -4.25
CA GLU A 264 -4.87 -2.16 -4.86
C GLU A 264 -5.00 -1.35 -6.17
N GLU A 265 -6.17 -1.43 -6.82
CA GLU A 265 -6.45 -0.61 -8.00
C GLU A 265 -6.71 0.86 -7.60
N PRO A 266 -6.37 1.86 -8.44
CA PRO A 266 -5.80 1.76 -9.79
C PRO A 266 -4.26 1.85 -9.86
N TYR A 267 -3.62 1.25 -10.86
CA TYR A 267 -2.16 1.35 -11.07
C TYR A 267 -1.74 2.45 -12.06
N MET A 268 -0.86 3.37 -11.63
CA MET A 268 -0.29 4.44 -12.47
C MET A 268 0.87 3.90 -13.31
N ARG A 269 0.54 3.16 -14.36
CA ARG A 269 1.51 2.60 -15.31
C ARG A 269 1.17 3.01 -16.75
N GLY A 270 2.19 3.13 -17.61
CA GLY A 270 2.06 3.70 -18.95
C GLY A 270 1.11 3.01 -19.94
N ASP A 271 0.63 1.80 -19.66
CA ASP A 271 -0.36 1.09 -20.50
C ASP A 271 -1.79 1.12 -19.93
N ASN A 272 -2.00 1.64 -18.72
CA ASN A 272 -3.29 1.59 -18.04
C ASN A 272 -4.22 2.74 -18.48
N GLN A 273 -5.21 2.41 -19.32
CA GLN A 273 -6.19 3.37 -19.85
C GLN A 273 -7.41 3.57 -18.93
N GLN A 274 -7.43 2.97 -17.74
CA GLN A 274 -8.50 3.23 -16.77
C GLN A 274 -8.54 4.73 -16.43
N LEU A 275 -9.74 5.31 -16.50
CA LEU A 275 -9.96 6.70 -16.15
C LEU A 275 -10.04 6.86 -14.63
N LEU A 276 -9.38 7.90 -14.13
CA LEU A 276 -9.49 8.33 -12.76
C LEU A 276 -10.89 8.89 -12.49
N GLU A 277 -11.48 8.52 -11.36
CA GLU A 277 -12.77 8.98 -10.87
C GLU A 277 -12.62 9.54 -9.45
N SER A 278 -13.55 10.43 -9.06
CA SER A 278 -13.57 10.96 -7.68
C SER A 278 -13.65 9.84 -6.65
N GLY A 279 -12.86 9.97 -5.58
CA GLY A 279 -12.73 8.97 -4.53
C GLY A 279 -11.64 7.93 -4.80
N MET A 280 -11.06 7.84 -6.01
CA MET A 280 -9.90 6.99 -6.22
C MET A 280 -8.68 7.52 -5.46
N ALA A 281 -7.94 6.62 -4.81
CA ALA A 281 -6.73 6.94 -4.07
C ALA A 281 -5.55 6.10 -4.56
N TYR A 282 -4.38 6.72 -4.68
CA TYR A 282 -3.17 6.10 -5.26
C TYR A 282 -1.88 6.83 -4.85
N THR A 283 -0.73 6.19 -5.00
CA THR A 283 0.60 6.78 -4.76
C THR A 283 1.17 7.47 -6.00
N VAL A 284 2.02 8.48 -5.82
CA VAL A 284 2.86 9.07 -6.87
C VAL A 284 4.32 9.04 -6.41
N GLU A 285 5.06 8.03 -6.84
CA GLU A 285 6.34 7.59 -6.29
C GLU A 285 7.46 7.41 -7.34
N PRO A 286 7.72 8.37 -8.24
CA PRO A 286 8.81 8.21 -9.20
C PRO A 286 10.17 8.09 -8.50
N GLY A 287 11.10 7.41 -9.14
CA GLY A 287 12.44 7.20 -8.60
C GLY A 287 13.52 7.08 -9.68
N ILE A 288 14.75 7.41 -9.28
CA ILE A 288 15.97 7.20 -10.06
C ILE A 288 16.90 6.33 -9.23
N TYR A 289 17.27 5.17 -9.77
CA TYR A 289 18.13 4.21 -9.08
C TYR A 289 19.41 3.98 -9.88
N LEU A 290 20.55 4.43 -9.37
CA LEU A 290 21.84 4.29 -10.04
C LEU A 290 22.56 3.05 -9.48
N PRO A 291 22.62 1.91 -10.20
CA PRO A 291 23.13 0.65 -9.66
C PRO A 291 24.57 0.78 -9.15
N GLY A 292 24.83 0.26 -7.95
CA GLY A 292 26.15 0.38 -7.30
C GLY A 292 26.51 1.81 -6.89
N ARG A 293 25.51 2.70 -6.79
CA ARG A 293 25.61 4.09 -6.34
C ARG A 293 24.36 4.41 -5.49
N ASN A 294 23.92 5.66 -5.44
CA ASN A 294 22.70 6.04 -4.72
C ASN A 294 21.43 5.90 -5.56
N GLY A 295 20.28 5.86 -4.89
CA GLY A 295 18.97 6.06 -5.49
C GLY A 295 18.13 7.09 -4.73
N VAL A 296 17.07 7.55 -5.38
CA VAL A 296 16.10 8.50 -4.84
C VAL A 296 14.70 8.02 -5.18
N ARG A 297 13.80 8.10 -4.21
CA ARG A 297 12.35 8.05 -4.41
C ARG A 297 11.68 9.14 -3.55
N ILE A 298 10.61 9.73 -4.08
CA ILE A 298 9.75 10.68 -3.37
C ILE A 298 8.32 10.30 -3.69
N GLU A 299 7.51 10.09 -2.65
CA GLU A 299 6.18 9.52 -2.79
C GLU A 299 5.13 10.27 -1.98
N ASP A 300 3.94 10.37 -2.54
CA ASP A 300 2.79 10.93 -1.87
C ASP A 300 1.52 10.14 -2.15
N ASP A 301 0.72 9.97 -1.10
CA ASP A 301 -0.65 9.48 -1.20
C ASP A 301 -1.56 10.57 -1.78
N MET A 302 -2.28 10.21 -2.84
CA MET A 302 -3.15 11.10 -3.59
C MET A 302 -4.61 10.62 -3.52
N VAL A 303 -5.55 11.56 -3.51
CA VAL A 303 -6.98 11.30 -3.67
C VAL A 303 -7.54 12.19 -4.78
N VAL A 304 -8.22 11.56 -5.73
CA VAL A 304 -8.97 12.27 -6.77
C VAL A 304 -10.23 12.87 -6.15
N THR A 305 -10.36 14.18 -6.26
CA THR A 305 -11.55 14.92 -5.82
C THR A 305 -12.48 15.17 -7.00
N GLU A 306 -13.66 15.74 -6.76
CA GLU A 306 -14.62 16.07 -7.83
C GLU A 306 -14.04 16.98 -8.92
N ASN A 307 -13.05 17.82 -8.58
CA ASN A 307 -12.52 18.86 -9.47
C ASN A 307 -11.01 18.78 -9.69
N GLY A 308 -10.33 17.75 -9.18
CA GLY A 308 -8.88 17.66 -9.25
C GLY A 308 -8.31 16.47 -8.50
N CYS A 309 -7.13 16.64 -7.92
CA CYS A 309 -6.46 15.65 -7.09
C CYS A 309 -5.74 16.36 -5.95
N GLU A 310 -5.72 15.74 -4.79
CA GLU A 310 -5.16 16.30 -3.55
C GLU A 310 -4.14 15.33 -2.97
N SER A 311 -3.01 15.86 -2.48
CA SER A 311 -2.05 15.10 -1.70
C SER A 311 -2.55 15.01 -0.25
N LEU A 312 -2.60 13.80 0.30
CA LEU A 312 -2.93 13.59 1.71
C LEU A 312 -1.77 13.96 2.63
N SER A 313 -0.53 13.93 2.12
CA SER A 313 0.68 14.31 2.84
C SER A 313 1.12 15.75 2.53
N ASP A 314 1.65 16.42 3.54
CA ASP A 314 2.20 17.78 3.47
C ASP A 314 3.69 17.84 3.84
N LEU A 315 4.34 16.70 4.11
CA LEU A 315 5.79 16.62 4.33
C LEU A 315 6.57 17.33 3.21
N PRO A 316 7.58 18.15 3.56
CA PRO A 316 8.50 18.75 2.60
C PRO A 316 9.12 17.70 1.68
N ARG A 317 9.40 18.10 0.44
CA ARG A 317 9.95 17.21 -0.60
C ARG A 317 11.34 17.64 -1.03
N GLU A 318 11.79 18.77 -0.52
CA GLU A 318 13.16 19.25 -0.61
C GLU A 318 14.08 18.33 0.17
N ILE A 319 15.30 18.14 -0.34
CA ILE A 319 16.28 17.30 0.34
C ILE A 319 16.68 17.93 1.67
N ARG A 320 16.45 17.19 2.76
CA ARG A 320 16.92 17.56 4.11
C ARG A 320 18.23 16.86 4.41
N VAL A 321 19.12 17.56 5.09
CA VAL A 321 20.37 16.98 5.61
C VAL A 321 20.10 16.39 6.99
N VAL A 322 20.57 15.17 7.22
CA VAL A 322 20.48 14.43 8.49
C VAL A 322 21.84 13.84 8.85
N GLY A 323 22.01 13.45 10.12
CA GLY A 323 23.20 12.73 10.60
C GLY A 323 24.35 13.62 11.06
#